data_AF-Q1IQQ2-F1
#
_entry.id   AF-Q1IQQ2-F1
#
_cell.length_a   1.000
_cell.length_b   1.000
_cell.length_c   1.000
_cell.angle_alpha   90.00
_cell.angle_beta   90.00
_cell.angle_gamma   90.00
#
_symmetry.space_group_name_H-M   'P 1'
#
loop_
_entity.id
_entity.type
_entity.pdbx_description
1 polymer ?
#
loop_
_entity_poly.entity_id
_entity_poly.type
_entity_poly.pdbx_seq_one_letter_code
_entity_poly.pdbx_strand_id
1 'polypeptide(L)'
;MKRKQGRHSTFWHRHGLGLTALGILVLWIVLYSLWDPQTHWGSFFGNAVADWTGMVVMIYATKHLYEKGSSESKDPDPKLLREPLLWVYDHSLTLFLLVTGTGWIFLFARSAPDGKWGQVAGNIVSEWTQIVGLVLLTKHLIEWHSKESQNSDE
;
A
#
# COMPACT_ATOMS: atom_id res chain seq x y z
N MET A 1 -30.07 23.08 -23.61
CA MET A 1 -30.45 22.59 -22.26
C MET A 1 -29.47 21.50 -21.83
N LYS A 2 -28.63 21.75 -20.81
CA LYS A 2 -27.73 20.74 -20.20
C LYS A 2 -28.39 20.18 -18.95
N ARG A 3 -28.70 18.87 -18.89
CA ARG A 3 -28.87 18.13 -17.62
C ARG A 3 -28.45 16.66 -17.75
N LYS A 4 -27.32 16.37 -17.09
CA LYS A 4 -26.99 15.22 -16.23
C LYS A 4 -27.44 13.81 -16.69
N GLN A 5 -26.49 13.01 -17.15
CA GLN A 5 -26.46 11.58 -16.83
C GLN A 5 -25.25 11.31 -15.93
N GLY A 6 -25.52 11.03 -14.66
CA GLY A 6 -24.51 10.68 -13.68
C GLY A 6 -23.89 9.34 -14.04
N ARG A 7 -22.56 9.32 -14.20
CA ARG A 7 -21.80 8.09 -14.30
C ARG A 7 -21.90 7.40 -12.94
N HIS A 8 -22.83 6.46 -12.80
CA HIS A 8 -22.79 5.47 -11.73
C HIS A 8 -21.56 4.59 -11.98
N SER A 9 -20.38 5.03 -11.54
CA SER A 9 -19.24 4.13 -11.41
C SER A 9 -19.67 3.10 -10.37
N THR A 10 -19.89 1.86 -10.80
CA THR A 10 -20.30 0.76 -9.91
C THR A 10 -19.31 0.65 -8.75
N PHE A 11 -19.79 0.27 -7.56
CA PHE A 11 -18.95 0.06 -6.37
C PHE A 11 -17.71 -0.79 -6.67
N TRP A 12 -17.87 -1.78 -7.55
CA TRP A 12 -16.81 -2.62 -8.11
C TRP A 12 -15.75 -1.86 -8.92
N HIS A 13 -16.11 -0.82 -9.68
CA HIS A 13 -15.13 0.03 -10.35
C HIS A 13 -14.30 0.88 -9.36
N ARG A 14 -14.86 1.23 -8.19
CA ARG A 14 -14.16 2.03 -7.18
C ARG A 14 -13.34 1.20 -6.18
N HIS A 15 -13.77 -0.02 -5.90
CA HIS A 15 -13.17 -0.86 -4.85
C HIS A 15 -12.70 -2.24 -5.33
N GLY A 16 -12.95 -2.60 -6.60
CA GLY A 16 -12.68 -3.93 -7.11
C GLY A 16 -11.22 -4.33 -7.03
N LEU A 17 -10.29 -3.38 -7.27
CA LEU A 17 -8.86 -3.67 -7.24
C LEU A 17 -8.38 -4.05 -5.82
N GLY A 18 -8.73 -3.25 -4.81
CA GLY A 18 -8.41 -3.55 -3.41
C GLY A 18 -9.11 -4.81 -2.87
N LEU A 19 -10.39 -5.00 -3.21
CA LEU A 19 -11.16 -6.20 -2.80
C LEU A 19 -10.61 -7.48 -3.43
N THR A 20 -10.20 -7.42 -4.70
CA THR A 20 -9.60 -8.57 -5.39
C THR A 20 -8.26 -8.92 -4.77
N ALA A 21 -7.39 -7.91 -4.55
CA ALA A 21 -6.10 -8.12 -3.89
C ALA A 21 -6.26 -8.70 -2.48
N LEU A 22 -7.23 -8.21 -1.70
CA LEU A 22 -7.54 -8.75 -0.37
C LEU A 22 -8.05 -10.20 -0.44
N GLY A 23 -8.91 -10.52 -1.41
CA GLY A 23 -9.39 -11.88 -1.62
C GLY A 23 -8.25 -12.86 -1.94
N ILE A 24 -7.30 -12.44 -2.76
CA ILE A 24 -6.12 -13.25 -3.10
C ILE A 24 -5.21 -13.41 -1.87
N LEU A 25 -5.01 -12.36 -1.07
CA LEU A 25 -4.26 -12.46 0.19
C LEU A 25 -4.91 -13.46 1.15
N VAL A 26 -6.24 -13.39 1.33
CA VAL A 26 -6.96 -14.35 2.17
C VAL A 26 -6.79 -15.78 1.66
N LEU A 27 -6.85 -15.98 0.34
CA LEU A 27 -6.59 -17.29 -0.27
C LEU A 27 -5.19 -17.82 0.10
N TRP A 28 -4.14 -17.00 -0.02
CA TRP A 28 -2.79 -17.41 0.35
C TRP A 28 -2.64 -17.70 1.84
N ILE A 29 -3.29 -16.92 2.71
CA ILE A 29 -3.31 -17.17 4.16
C ILE A 29 -3.95 -18.52 4.47
N VAL A 30 -5.07 -18.86 3.81
CA VAL A 30 -5.75 -20.15 3.99
C VAL A 30 -4.88 -21.31 3.49
N LEU A 31 -4.34 -21.20 2.28
CA LEU A 31 -3.45 -22.22 1.71
C LEU A 31 -2.21 -22.44 2.58
N TYR A 32 -1.57 -21.35 3.02
CA TYR A 32 -0.43 -21.42 3.93
C TYR A 32 -0.81 -22.06 5.25
N SER A 33 -1.96 -21.72 5.84
CA SER A 33 -2.41 -22.27 7.12
C SER A 33 -2.57 -23.80 7.06
N LEU A 34 -3.05 -24.32 5.93
CA LEU A 34 -3.30 -25.76 5.73
C LEU A 34 -2.06 -26.59 5.38
N TRP A 35 -1.00 -25.95 4.87
CA TRP A 35 0.18 -26.66 4.38
C TRP A 35 1.37 -26.61 5.34
N ASP A 36 2.25 -27.60 5.24
CA ASP A 36 3.51 -27.63 6.01
C ASP A 36 4.53 -26.64 5.38
N PRO A 37 5.03 -25.64 6.13
CA PRO A 37 5.99 -24.66 5.62
C PRO A 37 7.31 -25.25 5.15
N GLN A 38 7.68 -26.46 5.60
CA GLN A 38 8.93 -27.13 5.18
C GLN A 38 8.82 -27.76 3.80
N THR A 39 7.62 -27.78 3.21
CA THR A 39 7.42 -28.20 1.82
C THR A 39 7.65 -27.04 0.85
N HIS A 40 8.05 -27.35 -0.39
CA HIS A 40 8.21 -26.34 -1.45
C HIS A 40 6.97 -25.45 -1.61
N TRP A 41 5.78 -26.05 -1.54
CA TRP A 41 4.52 -25.34 -1.67
C TRP A 41 4.17 -24.52 -0.42
N GLY A 42 4.43 -25.04 0.78
CA GLY A 42 4.20 -24.27 2.01
C GLY A 42 5.11 -23.05 2.11
N SER A 43 6.40 -23.19 1.77
CA SER A 43 7.33 -22.07 1.67
C SER A 43 6.88 -21.04 0.63
N PHE A 44 6.45 -21.49 -0.56
CA PHE A 44 5.89 -20.62 -1.58
C PHE A 44 4.65 -19.84 -1.10
N PHE A 45 3.70 -20.50 -0.44
CA PHE A 45 2.52 -19.82 0.10
C PHE A 45 2.88 -18.79 1.17
N GLY A 46 3.88 -19.08 2.01
CA GLY A 46 4.37 -18.15 3.02
C GLY A 46 4.98 -16.88 2.40
N ASN A 47 5.76 -17.01 1.33
CA ASN A 47 6.27 -15.88 0.56
C ASN A 47 5.12 -15.11 -0.09
N ALA A 48 4.19 -15.81 -0.73
CA ALA A 48 3.03 -15.19 -1.37
C ALA A 48 2.19 -14.38 -0.36
N VAL A 49 2.04 -14.83 0.89
CA VAL A 49 1.37 -14.03 1.93
C VAL A 49 2.08 -12.69 2.13
N ALA A 50 3.41 -12.67 2.23
CA ALA A 50 4.17 -11.44 2.40
C ALA A 50 4.03 -10.50 1.19
N ASP A 51 4.24 -11.03 -0.02
CA ASP A 51 4.19 -10.26 -1.26
C ASP A 51 2.80 -9.65 -1.48
N TRP A 52 1.73 -10.43 -1.28
CA TRP A 52 0.37 -9.94 -1.45
C TRP A 52 -0.04 -8.98 -0.33
N THR A 53 0.51 -9.12 0.88
CA THR A 53 0.34 -8.11 1.94
C THR A 53 0.99 -6.80 1.52
N GLY A 54 2.22 -6.84 1.00
CA GLY A 54 2.91 -5.68 0.46
C GLY A 54 2.16 -5.05 -0.71
N MET A 55 1.63 -5.86 -1.62
CA MET A 55 0.86 -5.40 -2.79
C MET A 55 -0.42 -4.66 -2.38
N VAL A 56 -1.18 -5.19 -1.41
CA VAL A 56 -2.37 -4.52 -0.87
C VAL A 56 -1.98 -3.14 -0.33
N VAL A 57 -0.92 -3.05 0.47
CA VAL A 57 -0.45 -1.77 0.99
C VAL A 57 0.01 -0.84 -0.14
N MET A 58 0.71 -1.34 -1.14
CA MET A 58 1.16 -0.55 -2.29
C MET A 58 0.01 0.01 -3.12
N ILE A 59 -1.09 -0.74 -3.28
CA ILE A 59 -2.31 -0.23 -3.93
C ILE A 59 -2.87 0.97 -3.17
N TYR A 60 -2.93 0.89 -1.84
CA TYR A 60 -3.42 2.01 -1.03
C TYR A 60 -2.41 3.16 -0.95
N ALA A 61 -1.11 2.85 -0.91
CA ALA A 61 -0.03 3.84 -0.87
C ALA A 61 0.02 4.64 -2.16
N THR A 62 -0.02 3.98 -3.32
CA THR A 62 -0.07 4.64 -4.63
C THR A 62 -1.34 5.46 -4.78
N LYS A 63 -2.50 4.91 -4.39
CA LYS A 63 -3.75 5.68 -4.36
C LYS A 63 -3.61 6.93 -3.51
N HIS A 64 -3.05 6.82 -2.30
CA HIS A 64 -2.83 7.97 -1.43
C HIS A 64 -1.85 8.99 -2.03
N LEU A 65 -0.74 8.55 -2.62
CA LEU A 65 0.25 9.44 -3.26
C LEU A 65 -0.30 10.13 -4.51
N TYR A 66 -1.11 9.44 -5.33
CA TYR A 66 -1.75 10.01 -6.53
C TYR A 66 -2.96 10.90 -6.21
N GLU A 67 -3.75 10.54 -5.20
CA GLU A 67 -4.87 11.36 -4.76
C GLU A 67 -4.39 12.64 -4.09
N LYS A 68 -3.24 12.64 -3.39
CA LYS A 68 -2.68 13.84 -2.78
C LYS A 68 -2.16 14.82 -3.85
N GLY A 69 -2.92 15.88 -4.13
CA GLY A 69 -2.61 16.90 -5.16
C GLY A 69 -3.37 16.76 -6.48
N SER A 70 -4.25 15.76 -6.62
CA SER A 70 -5.17 15.65 -7.78
C SER A 70 -6.39 16.58 -7.61
N SER A 71 -6.99 17.02 -8.72
CA SER A 71 -8.24 17.82 -8.72
C SER A 71 -9.46 17.05 -8.19
N GLU A 72 -9.34 15.74 -8.01
CA GLU A 72 -10.34 14.87 -7.36
C GLU A 72 -10.12 14.73 -5.84
N SER A 73 -9.01 15.28 -5.33
CA SER A 73 -8.69 15.28 -3.90
C SER A 73 -9.58 16.25 -3.14
N LYS A 74 -10.13 15.78 -2.01
CA LYS A 74 -10.74 16.67 -1.01
C LYS A 74 -9.68 17.00 0.01
N ASP A 75 -8.72 17.83 -0.39
CA ASP A 75 -7.73 18.32 0.56
C ASP A 75 -8.44 18.99 1.74
N PRO A 76 -8.05 18.66 2.98
CA PRO A 76 -8.67 19.26 4.14
C PRO A 76 -8.41 20.76 4.15
N ASP A 77 -9.44 21.56 4.43
CA ASP A 77 -9.31 23.01 4.50
C ASP A 77 -8.28 23.37 5.60
N PRO A 78 -7.14 24.00 5.24
CA PRO A 78 -6.09 24.34 6.20
C PRO A 78 -6.57 25.33 7.26
N LYS A 79 -7.73 25.97 7.09
CA LYS A 79 -8.37 26.82 8.11
C LYS A 79 -9.08 26.02 9.20
N LEU A 80 -9.41 24.74 8.96
CA LEU A 80 -10.12 23.88 9.90
C LEU A 80 -9.19 22.98 10.73
N LEU A 81 -7.97 22.71 10.25
CA LEU A 81 -7.01 21.84 10.93
C LEU A 81 -5.84 22.64 11.53
N ARG A 82 -5.40 22.26 12.73
CA ARG A 82 -4.21 22.83 13.37
C ARG A 82 -2.93 22.31 12.70
N GLU A 83 -1.86 23.10 12.69
CA GLU A 83 -0.56 22.76 12.09
C GLU A 83 -0.03 21.33 12.39
N PRO A 84 -0.04 20.81 13.63
CA PRO A 84 0.44 19.45 13.87
C PRO A 84 -0.44 18.38 13.22
N LEU A 85 -1.74 18.65 13.07
CA LEU A 85 -2.70 17.72 12.48
C LEU A 85 -2.55 17.69 10.94
N LEU A 86 -2.25 18.85 10.34
CA LEU A 86 -1.88 18.96 8.93
C LEU A 86 -0.58 18.20 8.64
N TRP A 87 0.43 18.33 9.51
CA TRP A 87 1.67 17.59 9.37
C TRP A 87 1.47 16.07 9.44
N VAL A 88 0.62 15.59 10.37
CA VAL A 88 0.25 14.16 10.47
C VAL A 88 -0.51 13.70 9.24
N TYR A 89 -1.45 14.50 8.73
CA TYR A 89 -2.14 14.19 7.47
C TYR A 89 -1.12 14.07 6.33
N ASP A 90 -0.16 14.98 6.28
CA ASP A 90 0.82 15.02 5.21
C ASP A 90 1.78 13.83 5.21
N HIS A 91 2.12 13.35 6.39
CA HIS A 91 3.00 12.22 6.61
C HIS A 91 2.24 10.92 6.91
N SER A 92 0.91 10.92 6.80
CA SER A 92 0.04 9.83 7.26
C SER A 92 0.42 8.47 6.67
N LEU A 93 0.73 8.41 5.37
CA LEU A 93 1.21 7.18 4.73
C LEU A 93 2.56 6.71 5.32
N THR A 94 3.51 7.62 5.50
CA THR A 94 4.83 7.29 6.06
C THR A 94 4.71 6.85 7.52
N LEU A 95 3.89 7.56 8.32
CA LEU A 95 3.59 7.20 9.70
C LEU A 95 2.88 5.84 9.79
N PHE A 96 1.90 5.58 8.92
CA PHE A 96 1.23 4.29 8.82
C PHE A 96 2.22 3.16 8.55
N LEU A 97 3.12 3.33 7.57
CA LEU A 97 4.14 2.33 7.24
C LEU A 97 5.13 2.10 8.38
N LEU A 98 5.56 3.17 9.07
CA LEU A 98 6.48 3.05 10.21
C LEU A 98 5.84 2.35 11.41
N VAL A 99 4.59 2.71 11.75
CA VAL A 99 3.85 2.10 12.87
C VAL A 99 3.57 0.62 12.58
N THR A 100 3.04 0.32 11.39
CA THR A 100 2.74 -1.06 11.00
C THR A 100 4.02 -1.89 10.83
N GLY A 101 5.08 -1.32 10.26
CA GLY A 101 6.39 -1.95 10.15
C GLY A 101 7.01 -2.25 11.50
N THR A 102 6.91 -1.35 12.47
CA THR A 102 7.34 -1.61 13.85
C THR A 102 6.55 -2.76 14.48
N GLY A 103 5.24 -2.83 14.20
CA GLY A 103 4.41 -3.97 14.61
C GLY A 103 4.91 -5.28 14.03
N TRP A 104 5.24 -5.33 12.73
CA TRP A 104 5.80 -6.52 12.09
C TRP A 104 7.18 -6.89 12.62
N ILE A 105 8.06 -5.92 12.87
CA ILE A 105 9.38 -6.14 13.48
C ILE A 105 9.20 -6.74 14.88
N PHE A 106 8.27 -6.21 15.68
CA PHE A 106 7.99 -6.74 17.01
C PHE A 106 7.43 -8.17 16.96
N LEU A 107 6.49 -8.44 16.04
CA LEU A 107 5.97 -9.78 15.82
C LEU A 107 7.07 -10.74 15.37
N PHE A 108 7.92 -10.35 14.44
CA PHE A 108 9.07 -11.13 13.99
C PHE A 108 10.04 -11.42 15.15
N ALA A 109 10.42 -10.38 15.92
CA ALA A 109 11.33 -10.53 17.05
C ALA A 109 10.79 -11.43 18.17
N ARG A 110 9.47 -11.51 18.31
CA ARG A 110 8.80 -12.38 19.30
C ARG A 110 8.42 -13.75 18.74
N SER A 111 8.55 -13.96 17.43
CA SER A 111 8.27 -15.24 16.78
C SER A 111 9.46 -16.19 16.93
N ALA A 112 9.19 -17.48 17.10
CA ALA A 112 10.23 -18.49 17.02
C ALA A 112 10.86 -18.44 15.60
N PRO A 113 12.20 -18.33 15.45
CA PRO A 113 12.85 -18.20 14.15
C PRO A 113 12.60 -19.39 13.20
N ASP A 114 12.38 -20.56 13.77
CA ASP A 114 12.01 -21.83 13.14
C ASP A 114 10.49 -22.05 13.05
N GLY A 115 9.71 -21.14 13.63
CA GLY A 115 8.25 -21.17 13.58
C GLY A 115 7.73 -20.78 12.20
N LYS A 116 6.70 -21.51 11.75
CA LYS A 116 5.94 -21.26 10.51
C LYS A 116 5.73 -19.75 10.25
N TRP A 117 5.01 -19.09 11.15
CA TRP A 117 4.69 -17.67 11.02
C TRP A 117 5.88 -16.71 11.23
N GLY A 118 6.98 -17.17 11.83
CA GLY A 118 8.21 -16.39 11.96
C GLY A 118 8.85 -16.10 10.60
N GLN A 119 8.84 -17.09 9.70
CA GLN A 119 9.31 -16.91 8.32
C GLN A 119 8.45 -15.89 7.56
N VAL A 120 7.13 -16.00 7.66
CA VAL A 120 6.20 -15.05 7.01
C VAL A 120 6.36 -13.64 7.56
N ALA A 121 6.47 -13.50 8.88
CA ALA A 121 6.71 -12.20 9.51
C ALA A 121 8.03 -11.58 9.03
N GLY A 122 9.10 -12.38 8.91
CA GLY A 122 10.39 -11.92 8.38
C GLY A 122 10.29 -11.42 6.95
N ASN A 123 9.60 -12.16 6.08
CA ASN A 123 9.34 -11.74 4.70
C ASN A 123 8.53 -10.44 4.65
N ILE A 124 7.47 -10.31 5.48
CA ILE A 124 6.68 -9.08 5.56
C ILE A 124 7.56 -7.90 5.99
N VAL A 125 8.46 -8.08 6.96
CA VAL A 125 9.40 -7.03 7.38
C VAL A 125 10.31 -6.59 6.22
N SER A 126 10.79 -7.53 5.40
CA SER A 126 11.58 -7.24 4.21
C SER A 126 10.79 -6.40 3.20
N GLU A 127 9.59 -6.86 2.85
CA GLU A 127 8.69 -6.13 1.94
C GLU A 127 8.33 -4.74 2.47
N TRP A 128 8.04 -4.59 3.76
CA TRP A 128 7.76 -3.29 4.38
C TRP A 128 8.94 -2.34 4.26
N THR A 129 10.16 -2.84 4.46
CA THR A 129 11.38 -2.05 4.33
C THR A 129 11.55 -1.55 2.89
N GLN A 130 11.28 -2.41 1.91
CA GLN A 130 11.29 -2.05 0.49
C GLN A 130 10.22 -1.00 0.14
N ILE A 131 8.99 -1.16 0.64
CA ILE A 131 7.89 -0.20 0.43
C ILE A 131 8.23 1.16 1.04
N VAL A 132 8.75 1.18 2.28
CA VAL A 132 9.21 2.42 2.92
C VAL A 132 10.29 3.08 2.08
N GLY A 133 11.29 2.31 1.62
CA GLY A 133 12.33 2.79 0.70
C GLY A 133 11.73 3.42 -0.54
N LEU A 134 10.81 2.74 -1.22
CA LEU A 134 10.14 3.25 -2.41
C LEU A 134 9.35 4.55 -2.13
N VAL A 135 8.62 4.63 -1.02
CA VAL A 135 7.87 5.84 -0.66
C VAL A 135 8.80 7.01 -0.35
N LEU A 136 9.94 6.78 0.31
CA LEU A 136 10.93 7.82 0.58
C LEU A 136 11.63 8.28 -0.71
N LEU A 137 12.03 7.35 -1.55
CA LEU A 137 12.65 7.63 -2.85
C LEU A 137 11.68 8.39 -3.75
N THR A 138 10.42 7.99 -3.84
CA THR A 138 9.41 8.71 -4.66
C THR A 138 9.06 10.08 -4.08
N LYS A 139 9.09 10.28 -2.76
CA LYS A 139 8.89 11.62 -2.19
C LYS A 139 10.06 12.56 -2.43
N HIS A 140 11.29 12.06 -2.54
CA HIS A 140 12.50 12.89 -2.60
C HIS A 140 13.17 12.96 -3.97
N LEU A 141 12.98 11.94 -4.82
CA LEU A 141 13.66 11.75 -6.10
C LEU A 141 12.69 11.70 -7.29
N ILE A 142 11.50 12.30 -7.20
CA ILE A 142 10.68 12.49 -8.41
C ILE A 142 11.52 13.25 -9.44
N GLU A 143 11.85 12.56 -10.52
CA GLU A 143 12.56 13.13 -11.66
C GLU A 143 11.75 14.32 -12.18
N TRP A 144 12.31 15.52 -12.03
CA TRP A 144 11.64 16.79 -12.27
C TRP A 144 11.40 17.10 -13.76
N HIS A 145 11.45 16.10 -14.64
CA HIS A 145 11.39 16.30 -16.07
C HIS A 145 10.74 15.14 -16.83
N SER A 146 9.41 15.12 -16.84
CA SER A 146 8.69 14.87 -18.09
C SER A 146 7.69 16.00 -18.29
N LYS A 147 8.24 17.19 -18.55
CA LYS A 147 7.51 18.20 -19.33
C LYS A 147 7.55 17.69 -20.77
N GLU A 148 6.61 16.83 -21.13
CA GLU A 148 6.39 16.49 -22.52
C GLU A 148 5.87 17.77 -23.21
N SER A 149 6.81 18.42 -23.89
CA SER A 149 6.68 19.48 -24.90
C SER A 149 5.38 20.31 -24.89
N GLN A 150 5.45 21.49 -24.27
CA GLN A 150 4.96 22.68 -24.97
C GLN A 150 5.69 22.77 -26.32
N ASN A 151 4.92 23.08 -27.39
CA ASN A 151 5.23 23.03 -28.83
C ASN A 151 4.85 21.68 -29.45
N SER A 152 3.77 21.60 -30.23
CA SER A 152 3.56 22.43 -31.42
C SER A 152 2.11 22.88 -31.60
N ASP A 153 1.83 24.12 -31.24
CA ASP A 153 0.92 24.97 -32.02
C ASP A 153 1.80 25.69 -33.05
N GLU A 154 1.74 25.25 -34.31
CA GLU A 154 1.87 26.07 -35.52
C GLU A 154 1.02 25.43 -36.63
#